data_AF-A0A652JTY5-F1
#
_entry.id   AF-A0A652JTY5-F1
#
_cell.length_a   1.000
_cell.length_b   1.000
_cell.length_c   1.000
_cell.angle_alpha   90.00
_cell.angle_beta   90.00
_cell.angle_gamma   90.00
#
_symmetry.space_group_name_H-M   'P 1'
#
loop_
_entity.id
_entity.type
_entity.pdbx_description
1 polymer ?
#
loop_
_entity_poly.entity_id
_entity_poly.type
_entity_poly.pdbx_seq_one_letter_code
_entity_poly.pdbx_strand_id
1 'polypeptide(L)'
;WRIAMSTTGNERGLMLRSPGRFLAAADRLVRLWRATGEDPAVRDRVADAVIGARAYQLFTAGGAARFAAGGTIGAESSLNKVFWSRYDIALHETALDPWQRLFLFSRADTVYAGSSEIQRNIIAERVLGLPKEPRP
;
A
#
# COMPACT_ATOMS: atom_id res chain seq x y z
N TRP A 1 -15.24 -26.05 -4.18
CA TRP A 1 -15.55 -24.59 -4.21
C TRP A 1 -15.97 -24.03 -2.85
N ARG A 2 -16.99 -24.59 -2.18
CA ARG A 2 -17.48 -24.12 -0.86
C ARG A 2 -16.40 -24.08 0.24
N ILE A 3 -15.57 -25.12 0.32
CA ILE A 3 -14.44 -25.22 1.27
C ILE A 3 -13.40 -24.12 1.00
N ALA A 4 -12.98 -23.95 -0.27
CA ALA A 4 -12.03 -22.90 -0.67
C ALA A 4 -12.54 -21.48 -0.30
N MET A 5 -13.83 -21.20 -0.52
CA MET A 5 -14.43 -19.91 -0.17
C MET A 5 -14.46 -19.67 1.35
N SER A 6 -14.70 -20.72 2.15
CA SER A 6 -14.65 -20.64 3.61
C SER A 6 -13.24 -20.35 4.13
N THR A 7 -12.22 -21.04 3.61
CA THR A 7 -10.81 -20.81 3.97
C THR A 7 -10.36 -19.40 3.59
N THR A 8 -10.66 -18.99 2.36
CA THR A 8 -10.24 -17.66 1.87
C THR A 8 -10.98 -16.52 2.60
N GLY A 9 -12.20 -16.74 3.09
CA GLY A 9 -12.92 -15.79 3.95
C GLY A 9 -12.26 -15.64 5.32
N ASN A 10 -11.78 -16.74 5.91
CA ASN A 10 -11.04 -16.72 7.17
C ASN A 10 -9.70 -15.98 7.06
N GLU A 11 -8.93 -16.24 6.00
CA GLU A 11 -7.65 -15.56 5.76
C GLU A 11 -7.85 -14.05 5.53
N ARG A 12 -8.85 -13.63 4.74
CA ARG A 12 -9.12 -12.21 4.46
C ARG A 12 -9.75 -11.43 5.62
N GLY A 13 -10.36 -12.13 6.57
CA GLY A 13 -11.09 -11.54 7.69
C GLY A 13 -10.19 -11.13 8.86
N LEU A 14 -9.89 -12.08 9.74
CA LEU A 14 -9.36 -11.80 11.08
C LEU A 14 -7.83 -11.87 11.19
N MET A 15 -7.12 -12.48 10.24
CA MET A 15 -5.74 -12.94 10.50
C MET A 15 -4.64 -12.46 9.54
N LEU A 16 -4.91 -12.07 8.29
CA LEU A 16 -3.81 -11.78 7.34
C LEU A 16 -3.04 -10.47 7.63
N ARG A 17 -3.73 -9.46 8.17
CA ARG A 17 -3.13 -8.16 8.55
C ARG A 17 -3.61 -7.78 9.94
N SER A 18 -2.80 -8.08 10.95
CA SER A 18 -3.10 -7.72 12.34
C SER A 18 -3.31 -6.20 12.50
N PRO A 19 -4.34 -5.75 13.23
CA PRO A 19 -4.52 -4.34 13.56
C PRO A 19 -3.30 -3.70 14.23
N GLY A 20 -2.54 -4.47 15.01
CA GLY A 20 -1.34 -4.00 15.69
C GLY A 20 -0.29 -3.44 14.72
N ARG A 21 -0.19 -3.99 13.49
CA ARG A 21 0.74 -3.48 12.47
C ARG A 21 0.36 -2.05 12.05
N PHE A 22 -0.93 -1.80 11.82
CA PHE A 22 -1.43 -0.50 11.39
C PHE A 22 -1.41 0.53 12.52
N LEU A 23 -1.72 0.14 13.75
CA LEU A 23 -1.58 0.99 14.93
C LEU A 23 -0.12 1.42 15.11
N ALA A 24 0.81 0.47 15.10
CA ALA A 24 2.24 0.77 15.23
C ALA A 24 2.76 1.64 14.08
N ALA A 25 2.23 1.48 12.86
CA ALA A 25 2.59 2.31 11.71
C ALA A 25 2.03 3.74 11.84
N ALA A 26 0.77 3.90 12.25
CA ALA A 26 0.17 5.21 12.52
C ALA A 26 0.90 5.93 13.66
N ASP A 27 1.28 5.22 14.72
CA ASP A 27 2.07 5.80 15.82
C ASP A 27 3.46 6.27 15.35
N ARG A 28 4.12 5.50 14.46
CA ARG A 28 5.38 5.92 13.83
C ARG A 28 5.17 7.17 12.97
N LEU A 29 4.09 7.24 12.20
CA LEU A 29 3.76 8.41 11.38
C LEU A 29 3.54 9.66 12.24
N VAL A 30 2.78 9.55 13.34
CA VAL A 30 2.58 10.67 14.28
C VAL A 30 3.92 11.13 14.88
N ARG A 31 4.78 10.19 15.29
CA ARG A 31 6.13 10.53 15.79
C ARG A 31 6.98 11.23 14.74
N LEU A 32 6.94 10.77 13.49
CA LEU A 32 7.64 11.40 12.38
C LEU A 32 7.13 12.83 12.17
N TRP A 33 5.81 13.02 12.03
CA TRP A 33 5.20 14.34 11.86
C TRP A 33 5.59 15.32 12.95
N ARG A 34 5.60 14.88 14.22
CA ARG A 34 6.07 15.68 15.35
C ARG A 34 7.56 16.02 15.26
N ALA A 35 8.39 15.03 14.93
CA ALA A 35 9.83 15.22 14.81
C ALA A 35 10.23 16.15 13.65
N THR A 36 9.40 16.24 12.62
CA THR A 36 9.62 17.10 11.45
C THR A 36 8.91 18.46 11.56
N GLY A 37 8.48 18.87 12.76
CA GLY A 37 7.95 20.21 13.02
C GLY A 37 6.44 20.38 12.82
N GLU A 38 5.67 19.28 12.80
CA GLU A 38 4.19 19.30 12.81
C GLU A 38 3.58 20.07 11.63
N ASP A 39 4.11 19.90 10.42
CA ASP A 39 3.64 20.60 9.21
C ASP A 39 2.09 20.56 9.09
N PRO A 40 1.41 21.72 9.16
CA PRO A 40 -0.04 21.81 9.04
C PRO A 40 -0.58 21.25 7.72
N ALA A 41 0.22 21.29 6.64
CA ALA A 41 -0.20 20.84 5.31
C ALA A 41 -0.48 19.32 5.23
N VAL A 42 0.09 18.54 6.15
CA VAL A 42 -0.13 17.08 6.22
C VAL A 42 -0.93 16.64 7.44
N ARG A 43 -1.28 17.57 8.33
CA ARG A 43 -1.97 17.28 9.61
C ARG A 43 -3.22 16.43 9.42
N ASP A 44 -4.08 16.80 8.49
CA ASP A 44 -5.36 16.10 8.30
C ASP A 44 -5.14 14.68 7.75
N ARG A 45 -4.14 14.47 6.88
CA ARG A 45 -3.75 13.12 6.42
C ARG A 45 -3.18 12.26 7.55
N VAL A 46 -2.41 12.86 8.47
CA VAL A 46 -1.91 12.17 9.67
C VAL A 46 -3.07 11.79 10.59
N ALA A 47 -4.04 12.68 10.77
CA ALA A 47 -5.25 12.39 11.54
C ALA A 47 -6.07 11.25 10.91
N ASP A 48 -6.30 11.30 9.60
CA ASP A 48 -6.99 10.25 8.83
C ASP A 48 -6.28 8.89 8.97
N ALA A 49 -4.95 8.88 8.96
CA ALA A 49 -4.18 7.66 9.19
C ALA A 49 -4.45 7.08 10.59
N VAL A 50 -4.42 7.91 11.64
CA VAL A 50 -4.73 7.46 13.00
C VAL A 50 -6.17 6.94 13.12
N ILE A 51 -7.13 7.67 12.54
CA ILE A 51 -8.55 7.29 12.53
C ILE A 51 -8.74 5.96 11.80
N GLY A 52 -8.13 5.80 10.63
CA GLY A 52 -8.21 4.56 9.84
C GLY A 52 -7.63 3.35 10.58
N ALA A 53 -6.51 3.49 11.30
CA ALA A 53 -5.95 2.42 12.13
C ALA A 53 -6.94 1.98 13.23
N ARG A 54 -7.59 2.95 13.90
CA ARG A 54 -8.57 2.68 14.96
C ARG A 54 -9.85 2.08 14.41
N ALA A 55 -10.34 2.57 13.27
CA ALA A 55 -11.49 2.00 12.58
C ALA A 55 -11.23 0.52 12.21
N TYR A 56 -10.05 0.21 11.67
CA TYR A 56 -9.66 -1.16 11.37
C TYR A 56 -9.59 -2.04 12.63
N GLN A 57 -8.99 -1.52 13.71
CA GLN A 57 -8.95 -2.22 15.00
C GLN A 57 -10.36 -2.58 15.51
N LEU A 58 -11.28 -1.61 15.50
CA LEU A 58 -12.66 -1.80 15.95
C LEU A 58 -13.42 -2.76 15.04
N PHE A 59 -13.22 -2.67 13.72
CA PHE A 59 -13.80 -3.59 12.75
C PHE A 59 -13.34 -5.04 13.02
N THR A 60 -12.04 -5.26 13.23
CA THR A 60 -11.50 -6.58 13.54
C THR A 60 -12.01 -7.09 14.89
N ALA A 61 -12.03 -6.26 15.93
CA ALA A 61 -12.54 -6.63 17.25
C ALA A 61 -14.04 -7.00 17.20
N GLY A 62 -14.85 -6.22 16.48
CA GLY A 62 -16.27 -6.52 16.28
C GLY A 62 -16.50 -7.78 15.46
N GLY A 63 -15.67 -8.04 14.45
CA GLY A 63 -15.67 -9.31 13.71
C GLY A 63 -15.36 -10.51 14.60
N ALA A 64 -14.34 -10.39 15.47
CA ALA A 64 -13.94 -11.44 16.40
C ALA A 64 -15.03 -11.71 17.44
N ALA A 65 -15.66 -10.67 17.99
CA ALA A 65 -16.76 -10.79 18.95
C ALA A 65 -17.98 -11.49 18.33
N ARG A 66 -18.37 -11.12 17.09
CA ARG A 66 -19.47 -11.80 16.37
C ARG A 66 -19.15 -13.27 16.11
N PHE A 67 -17.91 -13.57 15.71
CA PHE A 67 -17.47 -14.94 15.48
C PHE A 67 -17.49 -15.76 16.76
N ALA A 68 -16.99 -15.22 17.87
CA ALA A 68 -17.03 -15.86 19.19
C ALA A 68 -18.47 -16.13 19.69
N ALA A 69 -19.43 -15.30 19.29
CA ALA A 69 -20.86 -15.50 19.56
C ALA A 69 -21.55 -16.52 18.62
N GLY A 70 -20.79 -17.24 17.79
CA GLY A 70 -21.32 -18.24 16.84
C GLY A 70 -21.79 -17.66 15.50
N GLY A 71 -21.54 -16.38 15.24
CA GLY A 71 -21.82 -15.74 13.96
C GLY A 71 -20.85 -16.15 12.85
N THR A 72 -21.24 -15.93 11.59
CA THR A 72 -20.40 -16.21 10.42
C THR A 72 -19.75 -14.94 9.87
N ILE A 73 -18.55 -15.08 9.30
CA ILE A 73 -17.85 -13.99 8.61
C ILE A 73 -18.26 -14.03 7.14
N GLY A 74 -19.03 -13.01 6.72
CA GLY A 74 -19.60 -12.92 5.38
C GLY A 74 -18.81 -12.02 4.42
N ALA A 75 -19.56 -11.33 3.55
CA ALA A 75 -19.02 -10.43 2.53
C ALA A 75 -18.24 -9.24 3.10
N GLU A 76 -18.39 -8.94 4.39
CA GLU A 76 -17.65 -7.91 5.10
C GLU A 76 -16.13 -8.16 5.09
N SER A 77 -15.69 -9.41 4.96
CA SER A 77 -14.27 -9.74 4.77
C SER A 77 -13.68 -9.17 3.47
N SER A 78 -14.48 -9.10 2.40
CA SER A 78 -14.06 -8.48 1.13
C SER A 78 -14.00 -6.96 1.22
N LEU A 79 -14.95 -6.35 1.95
CA LEU A 79 -14.91 -4.92 2.26
C LEU A 79 -13.67 -4.57 3.08
N ASN A 80 -13.35 -5.39 4.09
CA ASN A 80 -12.15 -5.25 4.90
C ASN A 80 -10.88 -5.28 4.05
N LYS A 81 -10.81 -6.21 3.09
CA LYS A 81 -9.69 -6.30 2.14
C LYS A 81 -9.50 -5.01 1.37
N VAL A 82 -10.57 -4.49 0.78
CA VAL A 82 -10.51 -3.26 -0.01
C VAL A 82 -10.05 -2.11 0.88
N PHE A 83 -10.65 -1.98 2.07
CA PHE A 83 -10.29 -0.96 3.05
C PHE A 83 -8.79 -1.02 3.39
N TRP A 84 -8.29 -2.15 3.92
CA TRP A 84 -6.91 -2.18 4.40
C TRP A 84 -5.90 -2.02 3.26
N SER A 85 -6.21 -2.46 2.04
CA SER A 85 -5.28 -2.32 0.90
C SER A 85 -5.11 -0.86 0.45
N ARG A 86 -6.19 -0.07 0.47
CA ARG A 86 -6.14 1.36 0.16
C ARG A 86 -5.53 2.15 1.31
N TYR A 87 -5.90 1.79 2.53
CA TYR A 87 -5.40 2.42 3.75
C TYR A 87 -3.88 2.25 3.91
N ASP A 88 -3.35 1.05 3.65
CA ASP A 88 -1.90 0.78 3.73
C ASP A 88 -1.12 1.70 2.80
N ILE A 89 -1.60 1.92 1.57
CA ILE A 89 -0.99 2.86 0.61
C ILE A 89 -1.07 4.29 1.15
N ALA A 90 -2.27 4.76 1.50
CA ALA A 90 -2.47 6.14 1.94
C ALA A 90 -1.64 6.50 3.19
N LEU A 91 -1.52 5.56 4.13
CA LEU A 91 -0.69 5.72 5.32
C LEU A 91 0.79 5.90 4.95
N HIS A 92 1.33 5.06 4.06
CA HIS A 92 2.73 5.13 3.68
C HIS A 92 3.01 6.33 2.78
N GLU A 93 2.09 6.70 1.88
CA GLU A 93 2.21 7.91 1.07
C GLU A 93 2.25 9.18 1.92
N THR A 94 1.49 9.22 3.02
CA THR A 94 1.53 10.34 3.97
C THR A 94 2.88 10.45 4.67
N ALA A 95 3.60 9.34 4.83
CA ALA A 95 4.92 9.31 5.44
C ALA A 95 6.07 9.69 4.48
N LEU A 96 5.81 9.78 3.16
CA LEU A 96 6.85 10.07 2.18
C LEU A 96 7.22 11.56 2.19
N ASP A 97 8.49 11.85 2.45
CA ASP A 97 9.03 13.18 2.23
C ASP A 97 9.25 13.47 0.71
N PRO A 98 9.44 14.74 0.31
CA PRO A 98 9.64 15.09 -1.10
C PRO A 98 10.82 14.39 -1.77
N TRP A 99 11.93 14.16 -1.06
CA TRP A 99 13.10 13.49 -1.60
C TRP A 99 12.88 11.99 -1.79
N GLN A 100 12.20 11.33 -0.85
CA GLN A 100 11.77 9.94 -1.00
C GLN A 100 10.82 9.78 -2.19
N ARG A 101 9.87 10.71 -2.34
CA ARG A 101 8.95 10.69 -3.49
C ARG A 101 9.68 10.89 -4.81
N LEU A 102 10.64 11.82 -4.86
CA LEU A 102 11.48 12.04 -6.05
C LEU A 102 12.35 10.81 -6.37
N PHE A 103 12.94 10.16 -5.37
CA PHE A 103 13.73 8.95 -5.58
C PHE A 103 12.87 7.79 -6.13
N LEU A 104 11.68 7.57 -5.57
CA LEU A 104 10.76 6.56 -6.10
C LEU A 104 10.33 6.89 -7.54
N PHE A 105 10.10 8.17 -7.83
CA PHE A 105 9.78 8.65 -9.18
C PHE A 105 10.95 8.46 -10.16
N SER A 106 12.19 8.71 -9.73
CA SER A 106 13.38 8.61 -10.60
C SER A 106 13.66 7.18 -11.07
N ARG A 107 13.11 6.16 -10.38
CA ARG A 107 13.14 4.77 -10.86
C ARG A 107 12.24 4.55 -12.07
N ALA A 108 11.17 5.33 -12.21
CA ALA A 108 10.29 5.27 -13.37
C ALA A 108 10.93 5.94 -14.60
N ASP A 109 11.79 6.95 -14.41
CA ASP A 109 12.47 7.69 -15.50
C ASP A 109 13.23 6.77 -16.46
N THR A 110 13.72 5.62 -16.00
CA THR A 110 14.46 4.67 -16.84
C THR A 110 13.54 3.78 -17.69
N VAL A 111 12.21 3.92 -17.57
CA VAL A 111 11.21 3.05 -18.20
C VAL A 111 10.18 3.85 -18.99
N TYR A 112 9.58 4.89 -18.40
CA TYR A 112 8.54 5.64 -19.09
C TYR A 112 9.11 6.46 -20.24
N ALA A 113 8.28 6.76 -21.25
CA ALA A 113 8.71 7.38 -22.52
C ALA A 113 9.77 6.58 -23.32
N GLY A 114 9.88 5.28 -23.04
CA GLY A 114 10.80 4.36 -23.70
C GLY A 114 11.97 4.03 -22.79
N SER A 115 12.15 2.75 -22.47
CA SER A 115 13.16 2.34 -21.49
C SER A 115 14.57 2.68 -21.95
N SER A 116 15.48 2.82 -20.98
CA SER A 116 16.90 3.07 -21.24
C SER A 116 17.52 2.04 -22.19
N GLU A 117 17.07 0.78 -22.18
CA GLU A 117 17.49 -0.26 -23.12
C GLU A 117 17.05 0.07 -24.55
N ILE A 118 15.79 0.43 -24.76
CA ILE A 118 15.28 0.82 -26.08
C ILE A 118 15.99 2.07 -26.60
N GLN A 119 16.20 3.08 -25.75
CA GLN A 119 16.91 4.29 -26.16
C GLN A 119 18.37 4.00 -26.52
N ARG A 120 19.05 3.11 -25.78
CA ARG A 120 20.40 2.64 -26.13
C ARG A 120 20.43 1.94 -27.48
N ASN A 121 19.45 1.09 -27.79
CA ASN A 121 19.34 0.45 -29.11
C ASN A 121 19.11 1.48 -30.22
N ILE A 122 18.24 2.46 -30.00
CA ILE A 122 18.02 3.55 -30.97
C ILE A 122 19.31 4.32 -31.24
N ILE A 123 20.07 4.66 -30.18
CA ILE A 123 21.36 5.33 -30.32
C ILE A 123 22.35 4.44 -31.09
N ALA A 124 22.46 3.15 -30.72
CA ALA A 124 23.34 2.19 -31.39
C ALA A 124 23.03 2.07 -32.89
N GLU A 125 21.77 1.84 -33.25
CA GLU A 125 21.38 1.58 -34.64
C GLU A 125 21.32 2.86 -35.48
N ARG A 126 20.74 3.94 -34.95
CA ARG A 126 20.41 5.13 -35.74
C ARG A 126 21.45 6.23 -35.65
N VAL A 127 22.14 6.36 -34.52
CA VAL A 127 23.17 7.39 -34.33
C VAL A 127 24.54 6.80 -34.65
N LEU A 128 24.84 5.59 -34.17
CA LEU A 128 26.15 4.96 -34.33
C LEU A 128 26.25 4.00 -35.53
N GLY A 129 25.13 3.65 -36.18
CA GLY A 129 25.11 2.79 -37.37
C GLY A 129 25.42 1.32 -37.10
N LEU A 130 25.28 0.84 -35.86
CA LEU A 130 25.51 -0.55 -35.50
C LEU A 130 24.42 -1.47 -36.07
N PRO A 131 24.73 -2.77 -36.32
CA PRO A 131 23.73 -3.74 -36.75
C PRO A 131 22.56 -3.84 -35.76
N LYS A 132 21.36 -4.12 -36.30
CA LYS A 132 20.15 -4.24 -35.48
C LYS A 132 20.21 -5.43 -34.53
N GLU A 133 19.60 -5.27 -33.36
CA GLU A 133 19.47 -6.38 -32.41
C GLU A 133 18.63 -7.53 -33.03
N PRO A 134 19.06 -8.81 -32.89
CA PRO A 134 18.29 -9.95 -33.37
C PRO A 134 16.93 -10.02 -32.67
N ARG A 135 15.84 -10.10 -33.45
CA ARG A 135 14.49 -10.27 -32.88
C ARG A 135 14.24 -11.75 -32.55
N PRO A 136 13.71 -12.07 -31.36
CA PRO A 136 13.33 -13.43 -31.00
C PRO A 136 12.16 -13.95 -31.83
#